data_AF-A0AAD4KTM1-F1
#
_entry.id   AF-A0AAD4KTM1-F1
#
_cell.length_a   1.000
_cell.length_b   1.000
_cell.length_c   1.000
_cell.angle_alpha   90.00
_cell.angle_beta   90.00
_cell.angle_gamma   90.00
#
_symmetry.space_group_name_H-M   'P 1'
#
loop_
_entity.id
_entity.type
_entity.pdbx_description
1 polymer ?
#
loop_
_entity_poly.entity_id
_entity_poly.type
_entity_poly.pdbx_seq_one_letter_code
_entity_poly.pdbx_strand_id
1 'polypeptide(L)'
;MYALKTLSLVAIATISVANAQQKATFTHYGSGDQNGSPNCATATNACGAADQYASLSTYTAALSQKQFGVGPGQGAGPACGTCYQLTIQTDLSGNPVTENSIKVVVNNLCPIDGNTICNVPNQYGGEIHFDLCSDTGAASAFFTTSGAGIGTAEEVAC
;
A
#
# COMPACT_ATOMS: atom_id res chain seq x y z
N MET A 1 -61.80 17.72 13.33
CA MET A 1 -60.66 18.34 12.63
C MET A 1 -59.43 17.50 12.94
N TYR A 2 -58.99 16.63 12.03
CA TYR A 2 -57.79 15.80 12.22
C TYR A 2 -56.71 16.31 11.26
N ALA A 3 -55.63 16.85 11.82
CA ALA A 3 -54.48 17.34 11.04
C ALA A 3 -53.60 16.15 10.65
N LEU A 4 -53.48 15.92 9.33
CA LEU A 4 -52.57 14.93 8.75
C LEU A 4 -51.13 15.45 8.90
N LYS A 5 -50.29 14.75 9.66
CA LYS A 5 -48.89 15.11 9.91
C LYS A 5 -48.03 14.45 8.84
N THR A 6 -47.60 15.24 7.85
CA THR A 6 -46.76 14.77 6.74
C THR A 6 -45.38 14.38 7.27
N LEU A 7 -45.04 13.10 7.17
CA LEU A 7 -43.72 12.57 7.52
C LEU A 7 -42.85 12.61 6.26
N SER A 8 -41.95 13.58 6.16
CA SER A 8 -40.99 13.65 5.05
C SER A 8 -39.87 12.64 5.27
N LEU A 9 -39.81 11.58 4.45
CA LEU A 9 -38.65 10.70 4.34
C LEU A 9 -37.53 11.44 3.59
N VAL A 10 -36.42 11.71 4.27
CA VAL A 10 -35.18 12.18 3.63
C VAL A 10 -34.43 10.94 3.14
N ALA A 11 -34.38 10.74 1.81
CA ALA A 11 -33.53 9.74 1.21
C ALA A 11 -32.07 10.23 1.26
N ILE A 12 -31.24 9.60 2.10
CA ILE A 12 -29.80 9.87 2.16
C ILE A 12 -29.16 9.09 1.00
N ALA A 13 -28.82 9.77 -0.09
CA ALA A 13 -28.02 9.19 -1.16
C ALA A 13 -26.57 9.06 -0.68
N THR A 14 -26.09 7.82 -0.56
CA THR A 14 -24.68 7.52 -0.29
C THR A 14 -23.86 7.81 -1.54
N ILE A 15 -23.12 8.92 -1.55
CA ILE A 15 -22.14 9.23 -2.60
C ILE A 15 -20.93 8.32 -2.36
N SER A 16 -20.73 7.34 -3.24
CA SER A 16 -19.52 6.53 -3.25
C SER A 16 -18.41 7.35 -3.89
N VAL A 17 -17.51 7.91 -3.08
CA VAL A 17 -16.25 8.48 -3.57
C VAL A 17 -15.36 7.32 -4.01
N ALA A 18 -15.29 7.06 -5.31
CA ALA A 18 -14.29 6.15 -5.85
C ALA A 18 -12.90 6.79 -5.61
N ASN A 19 -12.03 6.09 -4.89
CA ASN A 19 -10.66 6.56 -4.72
C ASN A 19 -9.94 6.53 -6.06
N ALA A 20 -9.17 7.58 -6.37
CA ALA A 20 -8.47 7.66 -7.64
C ALA A 20 -7.33 6.62 -7.69
N GLN A 21 -7.34 5.78 -8.70
CA GLN A 21 -6.28 4.83 -8.98
C GLN A 21 -4.99 5.57 -9.36
N GLN A 22 -3.90 5.31 -8.66
CA GLN A 22 -2.60 5.97 -8.84
C GLN A 22 -1.63 5.07 -9.60
N LYS A 23 -0.79 5.66 -10.45
CA LYS A 23 0.35 4.94 -11.02
C LYS A 23 1.36 4.64 -9.92
N ALA A 24 1.66 3.36 -9.72
CA ALA A 24 2.45 2.86 -8.61
C ALA A 24 3.67 2.09 -9.11
N THR A 25 4.74 2.06 -8.29
CA THR A 25 5.86 1.13 -8.47
C THR A 25 5.95 0.19 -7.28
N PHE A 26 6.53 -0.98 -7.51
CA PHE A 26 6.55 -2.07 -6.55
C PHE A 26 7.93 -2.72 -6.50
N THR A 27 8.43 -2.96 -5.29
CA THR A 27 9.58 -3.83 -4.98
C THR A 27 9.22 -4.77 -3.83
N HIS A 28 10.20 -5.48 -3.30
CA HIS A 28 10.06 -6.23 -2.06
C HIS A 28 11.29 -6.10 -1.17
N TYR A 29 11.09 -6.32 0.13
CA TYR A 29 12.12 -6.38 1.17
C TYR A 29 11.81 -7.50 2.17
N GLY A 30 12.76 -7.80 3.05
CA GLY A 30 12.64 -8.88 4.05
C GLY A 30 13.56 -10.06 3.77
N SER A 31 13.25 -11.23 4.34
CA SER A 31 14.10 -12.42 4.17
C SER A 31 14.37 -12.73 2.69
N GLY A 32 15.65 -12.76 2.32
CA GLY A 32 16.09 -13.02 0.94
C GLY A 32 16.26 -11.77 0.08
N ASP A 33 16.04 -10.56 0.61
CA ASP A 33 16.47 -9.33 -0.07
C ASP A 33 18.01 -9.21 -0.08
N GLN A 34 18.54 -8.60 -1.14
CA GLN A 34 19.98 -8.35 -1.27
C GLN A 34 20.40 -7.03 -0.62
N ASN A 35 19.45 -6.27 -0.08
CA ASN A 35 19.62 -4.88 0.36
C ASN A 35 19.68 -4.71 1.89
N GLY A 36 19.68 -5.81 2.64
CA GLY A 36 20.11 -5.84 4.04
C GLY A 36 19.00 -5.68 5.08
N SER A 37 17.73 -5.86 4.72
CA SER A 37 16.65 -5.98 5.70
C SER A 37 16.29 -7.45 5.89
N PRO A 38 16.94 -8.19 6.81
CA PRO A 38 16.79 -9.64 6.91
C PRO A 38 15.37 -10.09 7.31
N ASN A 39 14.51 -9.16 7.74
CA ASN A 39 13.11 -9.41 8.07
C ASN A 39 12.29 -8.11 7.93
N CYS A 40 11.16 -8.17 7.23
CA CYS A 40 10.16 -7.10 7.11
C CYS A 40 8.95 -7.28 8.05
N ALA A 41 8.76 -8.50 8.59
CA ALA A 41 7.79 -8.84 9.62
C ALA A 41 8.43 -8.72 11.02
N THR A 42 8.95 -7.54 11.35
CA THR A 42 9.52 -7.25 12.66
C THR A 42 8.42 -6.96 13.68
N ALA A 43 8.67 -7.26 14.97
CA ALA A 43 7.75 -6.89 16.05
C ALA A 43 7.56 -5.37 16.16
N THR A 44 8.57 -4.59 15.76
CA THR A 44 8.53 -3.13 15.70
C THR A 44 8.86 -2.65 14.29
N ASN A 45 7.95 -1.88 13.69
CA ASN A 45 8.10 -1.23 12.39
C ASN A 45 7.79 0.27 12.53
N ALA A 46 7.81 1.04 11.44
CA ALA A 46 7.54 2.48 11.50
C ALA A 46 6.14 2.81 12.03
N CYS A 47 5.18 1.87 11.93
CA CYS A 47 3.84 2.01 12.49
C CYS A 47 3.71 1.58 13.96
N GLY A 48 4.81 1.16 14.60
CA GLY A 48 4.79 0.65 15.96
C GLY A 48 4.72 -0.87 15.95
N ALA A 49 3.59 -1.46 16.31
CA ALA A 49 3.46 -2.91 16.52
C ALA A 49 2.82 -3.62 15.31
N ALA A 50 3.51 -4.61 14.75
CA ALA A 50 3.08 -5.29 13.52
C ALA A 50 1.81 -6.15 13.69
N ASP A 51 1.57 -6.66 14.89
CA ASP A 51 0.38 -7.47 15.24
C ASP A 51 -0.93 -6.68 15.12
N GLN A 52 -0.90 -5.36 15.29
CA GLN A 52 -2.06 -4.48 15.17
C GLN A 52 -2.69 -4.50 13.76
N TYR A 53 -1.92 -4.86 12.73
CA TYR A 53 -2.36 -4.82 11.34
C TYR A 53 -2.68 -6.20 10.76
N ALA A 54 -2.36 -7.27 11.47
CA ALA A 54 -2.55 -8.65 11.00
C ALA A 54 -4.03 -9.01 10.76
N SER A 55 -4.97 -8.31 11.41
CA SER A 55 -6.41 -8.50 11.19
C SER A 55 -6.95 -7.75 9.97
N LEU A 56 -6.18 -6.83 9.38
CA LEU A 56 -6.63 -5.98 8.26
C LEU A 56 -6.25 -6.57 6.89
N SER A 57 -5.07 -7.19 6.80
CA SER A 57 -4.66 -8.00 5.65
C SER A 57 -3.59 -9.01 6.06
N THR A 58 -3.56 -10.14 5.36
CA THR A 58 -2.43 -11.09 5.44
C THR A 58 -1.14 -10.48 4.89
N TYR A 59 -1.25 -9.57 3.92
CA TYR A 59 -0.10 -8.99 3.23
C TYR A 59 0.18 -7.58 3.72
N THR A 60 1.46 -7.29 3.95
CA THR A 60 1.93 -5.99 4.44
C THR A 60 2.91 -5.35 3.47
N ALA A 61 2.97 -4.02 3.51
CA ALA A 61 3.90 -3.25 2.68
C ALA A 61 4.45 -2.02 3.41
N ALA A 62 5.67 -1.62 3.05
CA ALA A 62 6.20 -0.31 3.37
C ALA A 62 5.75 0.69 2.29
N LEU A 63 5.33 1.89 2.69
CA LEU A 63 4.81 2.91 1.80
C LEU A 63 5.83 4.04 1.60
N SER A 64 5.95 4.60 0.39
CA SER A 64 6.79 5.77 0.11
C SER A 64 6.55 6.90 1.09
N GLN A 65 7.63 7.50 1.59
CA GLN A 65 7.62 8.51 2.65
C GLN A 65 6.62 9.66 2.42
N LYS A 66 6.44 10.11 1.17
CA LYS A 66 5.48 11.17 0.82
C LYS A 66 4.05 10.79 1.23
N GLN A 67 3.63 9.55 1.00
CA GLN A 67 2.30 9.07 1.37
C GLN A 67 2.25 8.53 2.79
N PHE A 68 3.35 7.96 3.30
CA PHE A 68 3.44 7.55 4.70
C PHE A 68 3.20 8.74 5.65
N GLY A 69 3.70 9.92 5.30
CA GLY A 69 3.36 11.21 5.92
C GLY A 69 4.34 11.70 7.00
N VAL A 70 5.29 10.87 7.42
CA VAL A 70 6.37 11.23 8.35
C VAL A 70 7.69 10.58 7.92
N GLY A 71 8.81 11.12 8.39
CA GLY A 71 10.16 10.60 8.12
C GLY A 71 10.65 9.57 9.15
N PRO A 72 11.85 9.00 8.91
CA PRO A 72 12.49 8.08 9.85
C PRO A 72 12.59 8.65 11.27
N GLY A 73 12.29 7.82 12.27
CA GLY A 73 12.38 8.19 13.69
C GLY A 73 11.25 9.09 14.23
N GLN A 74 10.25 9.44 13.40
CA GLN A 74 9.11 10.27 13.80
C GLN A 74 7.89 9.47 14.28
N GLY A 75 7.99 8.13 14.27
CA GLY A 75 6.91 7.23 14.69
C GLY A 75 5.91 6.93 13.57
N ALA A 76 4.70 6.53 13.96
CA ALA A 76 3.64 6.12 13.05
C ALA A 76 3.14 7.31 12.21
N GLY A 77 3.20 7.15 10.89
CA GLY A 77 2.60 8.08 9.95
C GLY A 77 1.08 7.92 9.87
N PRO A 78 0.35 8.93 9.34
CA PRO A 78 -1.09 8.87 9.16
C PRO A 78 -1.58 7.73 8.25
N ALA A 79 -0.70 7.17 7.40
CA ALA A 79 -1.06 6.05 6.52
C ALA A 79 -0.97 4.67 7.18
N CYS A 80 -0.53 4.57 8.44
CA CYS A 80 -0.47 3.29 9.12
C CYS A 80 -1.86 2.64 9.23
N GLY A 81 -1.99 1.41 8.73
CA GLY A 81 -3.24 0.65 8.72
C GLY A 81 -4.16 0.91 7.52
N THR A 82 -3.77 1.77 6.56
CA THR A 82 -4.54 1.92 5.32
C THR A 82 -4.34 0.72 4.41
N CYS A 83 -5.40 0.30 3.72
CA CYS A 83 -5.37 -0.84 2.80
C CYS A 83 -5.38 -0.37 1.34
N TYR A 84 -4.60 -1.05 0.51
CA TYR A 84 -4.55 -0.79 -0.93
C TYR A 84 -4.76 -2.06 -1.73
N GLN A 85 -5.57 -1.98 -2.78
CA GLN A 85 -5.57 -2.95 -3.86
C GLN A 85 -4.46 -2.58 -4.84
N LEU A 86 -3.48 -3.46 -4.97
CA LEU A 86 -2.35 -3.30 -5.89
C LEU A 86 -2.57 -4.18 -7.12
N THR A 87 -2.11 -3.72 -8.27
CA THR A 87 -2.09 -4.49 -9.53
C THR A 87 -0.77 -4.22 -10.26
N ILE A 88 -0.04 -5.27 -10.64
CA ILE A 88 1.19 -5.17 -11.44
C ILE A 88 0.89 -5.34 -12.93
N GLN A 89 1.56 -4.57 -13.78
CA GLN A 89 1.31 -4.57 -15.23
C GLN A 89 2.59 -4.77 -16.04
N THR A 90 3.70 -4.15 -15.61
CA THR A 90 5.01 -4.29 -16.26
C THR A 90 6.13 -4.50 -15.23
N ASP A 91 7.29 -4.98 -15.69
CA ASP A 91 8.54 -4.82 -14.93
C ASP A 91 9.02 -3.35 -14.95
N LEU A 92 10.14 -3.06 -14.28
CA LEU A 92 10.72 -1.70 -14.24
C LEU A 92 11.36 -1.24 -15.56
N SER A 93 11.55 -2.14 -16.52
CA SER A 93 11.98 -1.82 -17.90
C SER A 93 10.81 -1.59 -18.85
N GLY A 94 9.57 -1.75 -18.38
CA GLY A 94 8.35 -1.57 -19.15
C GLY A 94 7.92 -2.81 -19.95
N ASN A 95 8.56 -3.96 -19.73
CA ASN A 95 8.10 -5.21 -20.37
C ASN A 95 6.83 -5.71 -19.66
N PRO A 96 5.79 -6.14 -20.40
CA PRO A 96 4.60 -6.73 -19.79
C PRO A 96 4.94 -7.92 -18.90
N VAL A 97 4.23 -8.03 -17.77
CA VAL A 97 4.30 -9.21 -16.89
C VAL A 97 2.94 -9.90 -16.82
N THR A 98 2.88 -11.07 -16.18
CA THR A 98 1.58 -11.66 -15.85
C THR A 98 0.89 -10.76 -14.82
N GLU A 99 -0.18 -10.09 -15.23
CA GLU A 99 -0.95 -9.21 -14.36
C GLU A 99 -1.51 -10.00 -13.16
N ASN A 100 -1.39 -9.39 -12.00
CA ASN A 100 -1.82 -9.98 -10.74
C ASN A 100 -2.10 -8.88 -9.71
N SER A 101 -2.95 -9.20 -8.74
CA SER A 101 -3.47 -8.21 -7.80
C SER A 101 -3.54 -8.76 -6.38
N ILE A 102 -3.13 -7.95 -5.40
CA ILE A 102 -3.23 -8.28 -3.97
C ILE A 102 -3.72 -7.08 -3.15
N LYS A 103 -4.41 -7.35 -2.04
CA LYS A 103 -4.73 -6.33 -1.02
C LYS A 103 -3.62 -6.32 0.03
N VAL A 104 -3.00 -5.17 0.26
CA VAL A 104 -1.99 -4.98 1.31
C VAL A 104 -2.50 -4.03 2.37
N VAL A 105 -1.98 -4.16 3.60
CA VAL A 105 -2.07 -3.12 4.63
C VAL A 105 -0.70 -2.44 4.80
N VAL A 106 -0.71 -1.11 4.88
CA VAL A 106 0.50 -0.33 5.15
C VAL A 106 0.87 -0.46 6.62
N ASN A 107 2.06 -1.00 6.88
CA ASN A 107 2.56 -1.15 8.24
C ASN A 107 3.99 -0.62 8.41
N ASN A 108 4.62 -0.11 7.36
CA ASN A 108 5.99 0.38 7.45
C ASN A 108 6.25 1.56 6.52
N LEU A 109 7.40 2.20 6.72
CA LEU A 109 7.89 3.32 5.92
C LEU A 109 8.94 2.83 4.94
N CYS A 110 8.82 3.19 3.66
CA CYS A 110 9.96 3.23 2.76
C CYS A 110 10.56 4.65 2.75
N PRO A 111 11.72 4.86 3.38
CA PRO A 111 12.33 6.19 3.49
C PRO A 111 12.97 6.62 2.17
N ILE A 112 13.02 7.93 1.92
CA ILE A 112 13.70 8.47 0.74
C ILE A 112 15.21 8.23 0.82
N ASP A 113 15.77 8.38 2.02
CA ASP A 113 17.20 8.16 2.25
C ASP A 113 17.54 6.68 2.08
N GLY A 114 18.56 6.39 1.29
CA GLY A 114 18.95 5.03 0.91
C GLY A 114 18.04 4.32 -0.12
N ASN A 115 16.79 4.76 -0.34
CA ASN A 115 15.87 4.14 -1.30
C ASN A 115 15.29 5.15 -2.28
N THR A 116 16.02 5.43 -3.35
CA THR A 116 15.64 6.45 -4.36
C THR A 116 14.30 6.18 -5.04
N ILE A 117 13.89 4.91 -5.17
CA ILE A 117 12.58 4.54 -5.73
C ILE A 117 11.40 5.03 -4.86
N CYS A 118 11.64 5.27 -3.56
CA CYS A 118 10.65 5.77 -2.61
C CYS A 118 10.51 7.31 -2.64
N ASN A 119 11.38 7.99 -3.40
CA ASN A 119 11.22 9.41 -3.72
C ASN A 119 10.25 9.58 -4.90
N VAL A 120 8.97 9.77 -4.59
CA VAL A 120 7.89 9.82 -5.59
C VAL A 120 7.48 11.27 -5.97
N PRO A 121 7.25 11.61 -7.25
CA PRO A 121 7.33 10.74 -8.42
C PRO A 121 8.76 10.24 -8.67
N ASN A 122 8.92 8.93 -8.81
CA ASN A 122 10.25 8.32 -8.91
C ASN A 122 10.73 8.22 -10.36
N GLN A 123 11.92 7.67 -10.57
CA GLN A 123 12.55 7.55 -11.89
C GLN A 123 11.75 6.69 -12.89
N TYR A 124 10.77 5.93 -12.42
CA TYR A 124 9.83 5.15 -13.25
C TYR A 124 8.48 5.83 -13.42
N GLY A 125 8.32 7.05 -12.89
CA GLY A 125 7.09 7.84 -12.91
C GLY A 125 5.98 7.28 -12.03
N GLY A 126 6.30 6.51 -10.98
CA GLY A 126 5.32 6.11 -9.97
C GLY A 126 5.04 7.25 -9.01
N GLU A 127 3.77 7.61 -8.84
CA GLU A 127 3.31 8.66 -7.91
C GLU A 127 3.29 8.18 -6.46
N ILE A 128 3.28 6.86 -6.28
CA ILE A 128 3.27 6.12 -5.02
C ILE A 128 4.14 4.87 -5.19
N HIS A 129 4.80 4.43 -4.12
CA HIS A 129 5.62 3.23 -4.14
C HIS A 129 5.32 2.34 -2.94
N PHE A 130 5.28 1.02 -3.19
CA PHE A 130 5.11 0.00 -2.17
C PHE A 130 6.27 -0.98 -2.20
N ASP A 131 6.89 -1.17 -1.05
CA ASP A 131 7.87 -2.22 -0.82
C ASP A 131 7.19 -3.39 -0.12
N LEU A 132 6.92 -4.47 -0.85
CA LEU A 132 6.14 -5.60 -0.37
C LEU A 132 6.94 -6.45 0.60
N CYS A 133 6.32 -6.81 1.73
CA CYS A 133 6.98 -7.64 2.72
C CYS A 133 7.05 -9.10 2.24
N SER A 134 8.26 -9.60 2.01
CA SER A 134 8.51 -10.99 1.60
C SER A 134 8.10 -11.98 2.70
N ASP A 135 8.28 -11.60 3.96
CA ASP A 135 8.02 -12.48 5.13
C ASP A 135 6.54 -12.71 5.41
N THR A 136 5.65 -11.84 4.91
CA THR A 136 4.19 -12.07 4.94
C THR A 136 3.67 -12.78 3.69
N GLY A 137 4.56 -13.15 2.76
CA GLY A 137 4.22 -13.78 1.48
C GLY A 137 3.71 -12.80 0.42
N ALA A 138 3.66 -11.50 0.71
CA ALA A 138 3.13 -10.49 -0.21
C ALA A 138 3.89 -10.46 -1.54
N ALA A 139 5.22 -10.49 -1.47
CA ALA A 139 6.07 -10.49 -2.67
C ALA A 139 5.80 -11.70 -3.57
N SER A 140 5.81 -12.91 -3.02
CA SER A 140 5.53 -14.15 -3.78
C SER A 140 4.11 -14.24 -4.31
N ALA A 141 3.14 -13.65 -3.58
CA ALA A 141 1.75 -13.62 -4.00
C ALA A 141 1.50 -12.60 -5.12
N PHE A 142 2.35 -11.58 -5.27
CA PHE A 142 2.18 -10.50 -6.24
C PHE A 142 3.05 -10.68 -7.49
N PHE A 143 4.35 -10.93 -7.29
CA PHE A 143 5.32 -11.04 -8.36
C PHE A 143 5.43 -12.49 -8.88
N THR A 144 4.67 -12.82 -9.92
CA THR A 144 4.64 -14.17 -10.50
C THR A 144 5.70 -14.41 -11.57
N THR A 145 6.15 -13.35 -12.24
CA THR A 145 7.15 -13.43 -13.33
C THR A 145 8.24 -12.35 -13.27
N SER A 146 8.27 -11.54 -12.20
CA SER A 146 9.28 -10.48 -11.99
C SER A 146 9.70 -10.42 -10.51
N GLY A 147 10.54 -9.46 -10.14
CA GLY A 147 10.83 -9.12 -8.72
C GLY A 147 10.57 -7.64 -8.38
N ALA A 148 10.13 -6.86 -9.38
CA ALA A 148 9.77 -5.46 -9.23
C ALA A 148 8.90 -5.07 -10.42
N GLY A 149 8.17 -3.97 -10.31
CA GLY A 149 7.33 -3.54 -11.43
C GLY A 149 6.61 -2.23 -11.26
N ILE A 150 5.78 -1.96 -12.26
CA ILE A 150 4.93 -0.77 -12.39
C ILE A 150 3.50 -1.26 -12.58
N GLY A 151 2.55 -0.51 -12.05
CA GLY A 151 1.14 -0.75 -12.27
C GLY A 151 0.32 0.28 -11.50
N THR A 152 -0.65 -0.18 -10.73
CA THR A 152 -1.61 0.70 -10.09
C THR A 152 -1.89 0.36 -8.64
N ALA A 153 -2.20 1.39 -7.85
CA ALA A 153 -2.68 1.26 -6.49
C ALA A 153 -3.99 2.04 -6.31
N GLU A 154 -4.95 1.41 -5.62
CA GLU A 154 -6.21 2.03 -5.22
C GLU A 154 -6.39 1.84 -3.72
N GLU A 155 -6.68 2.91 -2.99
CA GLU A 155 -7.02 2.82 -1.56
C GLU A 155 -8.41 2.19 -1.41
N VAL A 156 -8.50 1.13 -0.60
CA VAL A 156 -9.72 0.35 -0.40
C VAL A 156 -10.01 0.17 1.08
N ALA A 157 -11.24 -0.22 1.40
CA ALA A 157 -11.55 -0.69 2.75
C ALA A 157 -10.70 -1.92 3.09
N CYS A 158 -10.15 -1.94 4.30
CA CYS A 158 -9.71 -3.17 4.94
C CYS A 158 -10.96 -4.04 5.20
#